data_AF-A0AAD8M8J5-F1
#
_entry.id   AF-A0AAD8M8J5-F1
#
_cell.length_a   1.000
_cell.length_b   1.000
_cell.length_c   1.000
_cell.angle_alpha   90.00
_cell.angle_beta   90.00
_cell.angle_gamma   90.00
#
_symmetry.space_group_name_H-M   'P 1'
#
loop_
_entity.id
_entity.type
_entity.pdbx_description
1 polymer ?
#
loop_
_entity_poly.entity_id
_entity_poly.type
_entity_poly.pdbx_seq_one_letter_code
_entity_poly.pdbx_strand_id
1 'polypeptide(L)'
;MVKKDAGVKIPVLDKDNYFHWKVKMHLHLMSMDERYVDCIEKGPHVPMKFASRIGVPDDAPDVEIPKLVSEWTIEDLAEIHKDKRTMNILFNGLEQEMFDNVINCTTSKEV
;
A
#
# COMPACT_ATOMS: atom_id res chain seq x y z
N MET A 1 -14.30 2.24 -30.92
CA MET A 1 -14.00 1.10 -30.01
C MET A 1 -12.78 1.47 -29.20
N VAL A 2 -12.96 1.86 -27.93
CA VAL A 2 -11.83 2.10 -27.02
C VAL A 2 -11.20 0.75 -26.74
N LYS A 3 -9.95 0.55 -27.16
CA LYS A 3 -9.17 -0.60 -26.73
C LYS A 3 -9.04 -0.49 -25.21
N LYS A 4 -9.69 -1.39 -24.47
CA LYS A 4 -9.35 -1.63 -23.08
C LYS A 4 -7.88 -2.03 -23.11
N ASP A 5 -6.98 -1.18 -22.62
CA ASP A 5 -5.63 -1.62 -22.30
C ASP A 5 -5.79 -2.84 -21.39
N ALA A 6 -5.43 -4.00 -21.92
CA ALA A 6 -5.31 -5.20 -21.12
C ALA A 6 -4.14 -4.93 -20.19
N GLY A 7 -4.43 -4.46 -18.98
CA GLY A 7 -3.43 -4.03 -18.01
C GLY A 7 -2.30 -5.05 -17.87
N VAL A 8 -1.11 -4.57 -17.51
CA VAL A 8 0.06 -5.42 -17.28
C VAL A 8 -0.32 -6.53 -16.31
N LYS A 9 -0.12 -7.80 -16.70
CA LYS A 9 -0.40 -8.95 -15.83
C LYS A 9 0.49 -8.91 -14.59
N ILE A 10 -0.08 -9.29 -13.45
CA ILE A 10 0.66 -9.42 -12.20
C ILE A 10 1.79 -10.46 -12.39
N PRO A 11 3.05 -10.12 -12.07
CA PRO A 11 4.16 -11.07 -12.13
C PRO A 11 3.96 -12.21 -11.13
N VAL A 12 3.93 -13.45 -11.62
CA VAL A 12 3.88 -14.65 -10.77
C VAL A 12 5.27 -14.97 -10.23
N LEU A 13 5.36 -15.32 -8.95
CA LEU A 13 6.57 -15.67 -8.25
C LEU A 13 7.29 -16.84 -8.95
N ASP A 14 8.50 -16.57 -9.39
CA ASP A 14 9.44 -17.57 -9.89
C ASP A 14 10.50 -17.78 -8.81
N LYS A 15 10.41 -18.90 -8.07
CA LYS A 15 11.32 -19.26 -6.98
C LYS A 15 12.77 -19.38 -7.46
N ASP A 16 12.98 -19.91 -8.66
CA ASP A 16 14.31 -20.12 -9.25
C ASP A 16 14.92 -18.80 -9.74
N ASN A 17 14.06 -17.83 -10.10
CA ASN A 17 14.47 -16.50 -10.56
C ASN A 17 13.91 -15.36 -9.70
N TYR A 18 14.00 -15.51 -8.38
CA TYR A 18 13.43 -14.56 -7.42
C TYR A 18 13.84 -13.10 -7.70
N PHE A 19 15.11 -12.85 -8.03
CA PHE A 19 15.60 -11.51 -8.34
C PHE A 19 14.86 -10.88 -9.54
N HIS A 20 14.65 -11.65 -10.61
CA HIS A 20 13.91 -11.19 -11.79
C HIS A 20 12.44 -10.92 -11.46
N TRP A 21 11.80 -11.81 -10.67
CA TRP A 21 10.45 -11.59 -10.21
C TRP A 21 10.34 -10.33 -9.36
N LYS A 22 11.25 -10.13 -8.40
CA LYS A 22 11.27 -8.97 -7.51
C LYS A 22 11.33 -7.66 -8.30
N VAL A 23 12.24 -7.55 -9.28
CA VAL A 23 12.34 -6.36 -10.14
C VAL A 23 11.05 -6.14 -10.93
N LYS A 24 10.48 -7.19 -11.52
CA LYS A 24 9.22 -7.09 -12.28
C LYS A 24 8.04 -6.66 -11.41
N MET A 25 7.90 -7.25 -10.23
CA MET A 25 6.83 -6.92 -9.28
C MET A 25 6.98 -5.49 -8.78
N HIS A 26 8.20 -5.07 -8.43
CA HIS A 26 8.47 -3.70 -8.01
C HIS A 26 8.09 -2.68 -9.10
N LEU A 27 8.53 -2.92 -10.35
CA LEU A 27 8.14 -2.07 -11.49
C LEU A 27 6.63 -2.09 -11.75
N HIS A 28 5.97 -3.23 -11.59
CA HIS A 28 4.52 -3.34 -11.73
C HIS A 28 3.80 -2.43 -10.71
N LEU A 29 4.18 -2.49 -9.43
CA LEU A 29 3.61 -1.63 -8.39
C LEU A 29 3.89 -0.15 -8.65
N MET A 30 5.13 0.23 -8.94
CA MET A 30 5.51 1.61 -9.25
C MET A 30 4.79 2.16 -10.48
N SER A 31 4.51 1.33 -11.48
CA SER A 31 3.77 1.76 -12.67
C SER A 31 2.31 2.13 -12.38
N MET A 32 1.78 1.69 -11.24
CA MET A 32 0.42 2.00 -10.80
C MET A 32 0.39 3.23 -9.88
N ASP A 33 1.24 3.25 -8.85
CA ASP A 33 1.45 4.35 -7.89
C ASP A 33 2.68 3.99 -7.04
N GLU A 34 3.61 4.92 -6.83
CA GLU A 34 4.78 4.70 -5.98
C GLU A 34 4.39 4.34 -4.53
N ARG A 35 3.21 4.80 -4.07
CA ARG A 35 2.71 4.51 -2.72
C ARG A 35 2.37 3.03 -2.49
N TYR A 36 2.20 2.22 -3.54
CA TYR A 36 2.04 0.77 -3.34
C TYR A 36 3.33 0.14 -2.79
N VAL A 37 4.50 0.64 -3.19
CA VAL A 37 5.79 0.22 -2.64
C VAL A 37 5.94 0.71 -1.20
N ASP A 38 5.53 1.94 -0.91
CA ASP A 38 5.51 2.46 0.47
C ASP A 38 4.69 1.57 1.42
N CYS A 39 3.59 0.98 0.94
CA CYS A 39 2.77 0.08 1.76
C CYS A 39 3.57 -1.17 2.19
N ILE A 40 4.47 -1.67 1.35
CA ILE A 40 5.35 -2.81 1.66
C ILE A 40 6.48 -2.38 2.61
N GLU A 41 7.12 -1.24 2.35
CA GLU A 41 8.29 -0.80 3.12
C GLU A 41 7.92 -0.20 4.49
N LYS A 42 6.92 0.68 4.49
CA LYS A 42 6.53 1.49 5.65
C LYS A 42 5.31 0.91 6.36
N GLY A 43 4.40 0.29 5.62
CA GLY A 43 3.13 -0.22 6.12
C GLY A 43 1.94 0.59 5.61
N PRO A 44 0.71 0.26 6.05
CA PRO A 44 -0.50 0.95 5.62
C PRO A 44 -0.46 2.44 6.00
N HIS A 45 -1.03 3.28 5.13
CA HIS A 45 -1.15 4.70 5.40
C HIS A 45 -2.06 4.96 6.61
N VAL A 46 -1.62 5.84 7.52
CA VAL A 46 -2.41 6.32 8.64
C VAL A 46 -2.76 7.78 8.38
N PRO A 47 -4.04 8.14 8.17
CA PRO A 47 -4.43 9.53 7.97
C PRO A 47 -4.11 10.39 9.19
N MET A 48 -3.39 11.51 8.98
CA MET A 48 -2.96 12.44 10.04
C MET A 48 -3.63 13.80 9.87
N LYS A 49 -3.81 14.52 10.97
CA LYS A 49 -4.28 15.92 11.02
C LYS A 49 -3.40 16.74 11.96
N PHE A 50 -3.34 18.05 11.72
CA PHE A 50 -2.72 18.97 12.66
C PHE A 50 -3.62 19.18 13.89
N ALA A 51 -3.04 19.00 15.08
CA ALA A 51 -3.72 19.30 16.33
C ALA A 51 -3.82 20.82 16.49
N SER A 52 -5.02 21.37 16.34
CA SER A 52 -5.26 22.79 16.59
C SER A 52 -5.09 23.08 18.09
N ARG A 53 -4.06 23.85 18.44
CA ARG A 53 -3.72 24.19 19.81
C ARG A 53 -4.34 25.53 20.18
N ILE A 54 -5.47 25.50 20.90
CA ILE A 54 -6.03 26.71 21.49
C ILE A 54 -5.14 27.10 22.69
N GLY A 55 -4.49 28.27 22.63
CA GLY A 55 -3.77 28.86 23.76
C GLY A 55 -2.27 28.53 23.87
N VAL A 56 -1.62 28.10 22.79
CA VAL A 56 -0.15 27.88 22.73
C VAL A 56 0.47 29.02 21.91
N PRO A 57 1.65 29.55 22.29
CA PRO A 57 2.29 30.63 21.55
C PRO A 57 2.64 30.22 20.11
N ASP A 58 2.60 31.21 19.20
CA ASP A 58 2.72 31.06 17.73
C ASP A 58 4.06 30.43 17.27
N ASP A 59 5.03 30.28 18.16
CA ASP A 59 6.35 29.70 17.91
C ASP A 59 6.45 28.19 18.21
N ALA A 60 5.37 27.57 18.71
CA ALA A 60 5.36 26.13 18.95
C ALA A 60 5.22 25.34 17.64
N PRO A 61 5.99 24.24 17.45
CA PRO A 61 5.88 23.43 16.26
C PRO A 61 4.51 22.76 16.16
N ASP A 62 3.98 22.69 14.94
CA ASP A 62 2.77 21.96 14.61
C ASP A 62 2.91 20.48 15.01
N VAL A 63 1.88 19.94 15.67
CA VAL A 63 1.85 18.53 16.08
C VAL A 63 0.85 17.79 15.21
N GLU A 64 1.34 16.82 14.46
CA GLU A 64 0.50 15.88 13.72
C GLU A 64 -0.01 14.76 14.64
N ILE A 65 -1.31 14.49 14.58
CA ILE A 65 -1.96 13.39 15.29
C ILE A 65 -2.80 12.56 14.32
N PRO A 66 -2.99 11.25 14.57
CA PRO A 66 -3.89 10.44 13.76
C PRO A 66 -5.32 11.00 13.76
N LYS A 67 -5.95 11.02 12.57
CA LYS A 67 -7.37 11.34 12.43
C LYS A 67 -8.22 10.24 13.08
N LEU A 68 -9.33 10.64 13.69
CA LEU A 68 -10.35 9.67 14.09
C LEU A 68 -11.01 9.07 12.85
N VAL A 69 -11.49 7.83 12.93
CA VAL A 69 -12.15 7.14 11.80
C VAL A 69 -13.37 7.94 11.29
N SER A 70 -14.06 8.65 12.18
CA SER A 70 -15.19 9.53 11.82
C SER A 70 -14.80 10.75 10.99
N GLU A 71 -13.51 11.09 10.94
CA GLU A 71 -12.97 12.25 10.21
C GLU A 71 -12.31 11.86 8.89
N TRP A 72 -12.28 10.57 8.55
CA TRP A 72 -11.66 10.09 7.32
C TRP A 72 -12.43 10.57 6.10
N THR A 73 -11.71 11.20 5.18
CA THR A 73 -12.26 11.62 3.89
C THR A 73 -12.22 10.48 2.87
N ILE A 74 -12.81 10.70 1.70
CA ILE A 74 -12.76 9.74 0.59
C ILE A 74 -11.31 9.53 0.13
N GLU A 75 -10.51 10.60 0.16
CA GLU A 75 -9.08 10.56 -0.16
C GLU A 75 -8.31 9.73 0.87
N ASP A 76 -8.57 9.93 2.17
CA ASP A 76 -7.95 9.12 3.24
C ASP A 76 -8.26 7.63 3.04
N LEU A 77 -9.52 7.29 2.74
CA LEU A 77 -9.93 5.91 2.44
C LEU A 77 -9.24 5.36 1.19
N ALA A 78 -9.08 6.18 0.15
CA ALA A 78 -8.37 5.77 -1.06
C ALA A 78 -6.90 5.43 -0.78
N GLU A 79 -6.23 6.18 0.10
CA GLU A 79 -4.85 5.88 0.53
C GLU A 79 -4.78 4.61 1.38
N ILE A 80 -5.70 4.42 2.34
CA ILE A 80 -5.77 3.20 3.15
C ILE A 80 -6.00 1.97 2.26
N HIS A 81 -6.86 2.08 1.24
CA HIS A 81 -7.15 0.99 0.31
C HIS A 81 -5.94 0.57 -0.54
N LYS A 82 -4.89 1.38 -0.66
CA LYS A 82 -3.68 1.00 -1.40
C LYS A 82 -3.01 -0.21 -0.77
N ASP A 83 -2.97 -0.29 0.57
CA ASP A 83 -2.43 -1.47 1.27
C ASP A 83 -3.17 -2.75 0.88
N LYS A 84 -4.51 -2.73 0.89
CA LYS A 84 -5.33 -3.89 0.52
C LYS A 84 -5.18 -4.27 -0.95
N ARG A 85 -4.98 -3.28 -1.81
CA ARG A 85 -4.71 -3.53 -3.22
C ARG A 85 -3.30 -4.07 -3.45
N THR A 86 -2.29 -3.61 -2.71
CA THR A 86 -0.95 -4.23 -2.70
C THR A 86 -1.04 -5.68 -2.24
N MET A 87 -1.70 -5.97 -1.12
CA MET A 87 -1.92 -7.35 -0.64
C MET A 87 -2.57 -8.22 -1.72
N ASN A 88 -3.63 -7.72 -2.35
CA ASN A 88 -4.29 -8.44 -3.42
C ASN A 88 -3.34 -8.73 -4.60
N ILE A 89 -2.51 -7.77 -4.99
CA ILE A 89 -1.51 -7.97 -6.06
C ILE A 89 -0.49 -9.04 -5.64
N LEU A 90 0.05 -8.95 -4.42
CA LEU A 90 1.01 -9.93 -3.91
C LEU A 90 0.40 -11.32 -3.88
N PHE A 91 -0.77 -11.50 -3.28
CA PHE A 91 -1.47 -12.79 -3.19
C PHE A 91 -1.76 -13.40 -4.57
N ASN A 92 -2.17 -12.61 -5.56
CA ASN A 92 -2.38 -13.11 -6.92
C ASN A 92 -1.07 -13.38 -7.68
N GLY A 93 0.05 -12.85 -7.19
CA GLY A 93 1.39 -13.15 -7.69
C GLY A 93 2.01 -14.39 -7.04
N LEU A 94 1.39 -14.97 -6.01
CA LEU A 94 1.89 -16.16 -5.33
C LEU A 94 1.23 -17.43 -5.85
N GLU A 95 1.97 -18.53 -5.83
CA GLU A 95 1.38 -19.86 -5.95
C GLU A 95 0.76 -20.31 -4.63
N GLN A 96 -0.12 -21.32 -4.69
CA GLN A 96 -0.94 -21.74 -3.57
C GLN A 96 -0.13 -22.09 -2.31
N GLU A 97 0.97 -22.85 -2.46
CA GLU A 97 1.83 -23.21 -1.33
C GLU A 97 2.41 -21.99 -0.61
N MET A 98 2.82 -20.96 -1.38
CA MET A 98 3.37 -19.75 -0.79
C MET A 98 2.26 -18.86 -0.20
N PHE A 99 1.11 -18.82 -0.86
CA PHE A 99 -0.06 -18.09 -0.37
C PHE A 99 -0.51 -18.61 1.01
N ASP A 100 -0.53 -19.94 1.22
CA ASP A 100 -0.91 -20.54 2.50
C ASP A 100 -0.02 -20.09 3.67
N ASN A 101 1.23 -19.70 3.40
CA ASN A 101 2.16 -19.18 4.42
C ASN A 101 1.87 -17.74 4.83
N VAL A 102 1.26 -16.94 3.94
CA VAL A 102 1.03 -15.49 4.14
C VAL A 102 -0.46 -15.13 4.24
N ILE A 103 -1.37 -16.10 4.17
CA ILE A 103 -2.82 -15.87 4.17
C ILE A 103 -3.32 -15.16 5.44
N ASN A 104 -2.59 -15.32 6.55
CA ASN A 104 -2.93 -14.68 7.83
C ASN A 104 -2.31 -13.28 8.00
N CYS A 105 -1.47 -12.84 7.05
CA CYS A 105 -0.93 -11.49 7.06
C CYS A 105 -2.06 -10.48 6.86
N THR A 106 -2.01 -9.39 7.64
CA THR A 106 -3.06 -8.37 7.69
C THR A 106 -2.69 -7.10 6.94
N THR A 107 -1.40 -6.91 6.64
CA THR A 107 -0.87 -5.77 5.88
C THR A 107 0.07 -6.25 4.78
N SER A 108 0.24 -5.44 3.73
CA SER A 108 1.16 -5.76 2.62
C SER A 108 2.63 -5.79 3.04
N LYS A 109 2.98 -5.19 4.17
CA LYS A 109 4.32 -5.25 4.77
C LYS A 109 4.64 -6.59 5.44
N GLU A 110 3.61 -7.33 5.86
CA GLU A 110 3.75 -8.66 6.48
C GLU A 110 3.81 -9.79 5.45
N VAL A 111 3.32 -9.53 4.22
CA VAL A 111 3.35 -10.46 3.08
C VAL A 111 4.73 -10.51 2.46
#